data_AF-A0AAU6HPP8-F1
#
_entry.id   AF-A0AAU6HPP8-F1
#
_cell.length_a   1.000
_cell.length_b   1.000
_cell.length_c   1.000
_cell.angle_alpha   90.00
_cell.angle_beta   90.00
_cell.angle_gamma   90.00
#
_symmetry.space_group_name_H-M   'P 1'
#
loop_
_entity.id
_entity.type
_entity.pdbx_description
1 polymer ?
#
loop_
_entity_poly.entity_id
_entity_poly.type
_entity_poly.pdbx_seq_one_letter_code
_entity_poly.pdbx_strand_id
1 'polypeptide(L)'
;MSEQQLVATVHVRDLQGRTVVLEPGDDVPAWAVRQITNPKAWVEVVDTVDVAQAPTPPGAGGVEAPPRSGKGSGVEAWRSFADRKGVDVDQDATREDVIAACEAAGVVEREE
;
A
#
# COMPACT_ATOMS: atom_id res chain seq x y z
N MET A 1 4.09 28.61 -7.93
CA MET A 1 4.60 27.28 -7.53
C MET A 1 3.36 26.42 -7.30
N SER A 2 3.31 25.21 -7.85
CA SER A 2 2.09 24.40 -7.83
C SER A 2 2.27 23.31 -6.78
N GLU A 3 1.56 23.45 -5.65
CA GLU A 3 1.65 22.57 -4.47
C GLU A 3 0.83 21.28 -4.68
N GLN A 4 1.03 20.60 -5.82
CA GLN A 4 0.35 19.34 -6.10
C GLN A 4 1.33 18.19 -5.87
N GLN A 5 0.96 17.26 -5.00
CA GLN A 5 1.77 16.08 -4.66
C GLN A 5 1.16 14.82 -5.29
N LEU A 6 2.02 13.85 -5.62
CA LEU A 6 1.62 12.56 -6.17
C LEU A 6 1.46 11.50 -5.08
N VAL A 7 0.58 10.52 -5.30
CA VAL A 7 0.43 9.33 -4.44
C VAL A 7 1.34 8.17 -4.86
N ALA A 8 1.82 8.20 -6.10
CA ALA A 8 2.58 7.12 -6.71
C ALA A 8 3.69 7.69 -7.59
N THR A 9 4.73 6.89 -7.83
CA THR A 9 5.81 7.28 -8.73
C THR A 9 5.30 7.42 -10.17
N VAL A 10 5.43 8.63 -10.74
CA VAL A 10 4.98 8.93 -12.11
C VAL A 10 6.17 9.28 -12.99
N HIS A 11 6.26 8.62 -14.14
CA HIS A 11 7.22 8.94 -15.18
C HIS A 11 6.57 9.91 -16.18
N VAL A 12 7.06 11.14 -16.24
CA VAL A 12 6.56 12.18 -17.16
C VAL A 12 7.70 12.68 -18.04
N ARG A 13 7.37 13.11 -19.26
CA ARG A 13 8.35 13.70 -20.16
C ARG A 13 8.38 15.21 -19.99
N ASP A 14 9.55 15.77 -19.73
CA ASP A 14 9.74 17.22 -19.70
C ASP A 14 9.56 17.84 -21.10
N LEU A 15 9.58 19.17 -21.17
CA LEU A 15 9.48 19.93 -22.41
C LEU A 15 10.68 19.70 -23.36
N GLN A 16 11.76 19.08 -22.89
CA GLN A 16 12.93 18.69 -23.66
C GLN A 16 12.88 17.21 -24.08
N GLY A 17 11.79 16.50 -23.78
CA GLY A 17 11.58 15.09 -24.11
C GLY A 17 12.29 14.09 -23.18
N ARG A 18 12.90 14.55 -22.09
CA ARG A 18 13.56 13.69 -21.10
C ARG A 18 12.54 13.10 -20.14
N THR A 19 12.69 11.82 -19.79
CA THR A 19 11.89 11.18 -18.76
C THR A 19 12.35 11.67 -17.39
N VAL A 20 11.46 12.35 -16.69
CA VAL A 20 11.61 12.76 -15.30
C VAL A 20 10.73 11.85 -14.45
N VAL A 21 11.30 11.33 -13.38
CA VAL A 21 10.60 10.52 -12.39
C VAL A 21 10.17 11.47 -11.27
N LEU A 22 8.88 11.54 -11.02
CA LEU A 22 8.32 12.28 -9.90
C LEU A 22 7.87 11.27 -8.84
N GLU A 23 8.37 11.45 -7.63
CA GLU A 23 8.08 10.55 -6.51
C GLU A 23 6.91 11.08 -5.67
N PRO A 24 6.25 10.21 -4.88
CA PRO A 24 5.22 10.65 -3.94
C PRO A 24 5.78 11.65 -2.93
N GLY A 25 5.05 12.74 -2.69
CA GLY A 25 5.47 13.82 -1.79
C GLY A 25 6.48 14.82 -2.38
N ASP A 26 6.97 14.60 -3.60
CA ASP A 26 7.81 15.58 -4.31
C ASP A 26 6.96 16.71 -4.92
N ASP A 27 7.56 17.89 -5.07
CA ASP A 27 6.92 19.07 -5.63
C ASP A 27 6.73 18.91 -7.15
N VAL A 28 5.47 18.80 -7.60
CA VAL A 28 5.18 18.60 -9.02
C VAL A 28 5.20 19.93 -9.79
N PRO A 29 6.06 20.09 -10.80
CA PRO A 29 6.09 21.31 -11.59
C PRO A 29 4.84 21.45 -12.47
N ALA A 30 4.42 22.70 -12.74
CA ALA A 30 3.18 23.01 -13.44
C ALA A 30 3.05 22.39 -14.84
N TRP A 31 4.16 22.11 -15.53
CA TRP A 31 4.13 21.42 -16.83
C TRP A 31 3.75 19.93 -16.68
N ALA A 32 4.10 19.28 -15.56
CA ALA A 32 3.79 17.88 -15.29
C ALA A 32 2.33 17.73 -14.88
N VAL A 33 1.79 18.67 -14.10
CA VAL A 33 0.35 18.76 -13.79
C VAL A 33 -0.52 18.71 -15.04
N ARG A 34 -0.12 19.43 -16.10
CA ARG A 34 -0.86 19.45 -17.36
C ARG A 34 -0.80 18.14 -18.14
N GLN A 35 0.19 17.28 -17.87
CA GLN A 35 0.35 15.99 -18.54
C GLN A 35 -0.25 14.83 -17.75
N ILE A 36 -0.30 14.93 -16.43
CA ILE A 36 -0.87 13.91 -15.56
C ILE A 36 -2.39 14.10 -15.55
N THR A 37 -3.06 13.46 -16.51
CA THR A 37 -4.52 13.51 -16.67
C THR A 37 -5.25 12.50 -15.78
N ASN A 38 -4.52 11.60 -15.12
CA ASN A 38 -5.09 10.59 -14.23
C ASN A 38 -5.40 11.23 -12.87
N PRO A 39 -6.69 11.42 -12.50
CA PRO A 39 -7.05 12.02 -11.22
C PRO A 39 -6.58 11.19 -10.02
N LYS A 40 -6.41 9.87 -10.16
CA LYS A 40 -5.92 8.99 -9.09
C LYS A 40 -4.42 9.10 -8.84
N ALA A 41 -3.68 9.84 -9.66
CA ALA A 41 -2.25 10.05 -9.47
C ALA A 41 -1.94 11.13 -8.40
N TRP A 42 -2.96 11.90 -8.01
CA TRP A 42 -2.84 13.02 -7.08
C TRP A 42 -3.22 12.61 -5.67
N VAL A 43 -2.53 13.17 -4.68
CA VAL A 43 -2.92 13.03 -3.27
C VAL A 43 -4.27 13.72 -3.08
N GLU A 44 -5.31 12.97 -2.76
CA GLU A 44 -6.46 13.54 -2.08
C GLU A 44 -5.97 13.96 -0.71
N VAL A 45 -5.77 15.28 -0.53
CA VAL A 45 -5.28 15.87 0.71
C VAL A 45 -6.34 15.63 1.79
N VAL A 46 -6.28 14.48 2.42
CA VAL A 46 -6.67 14.33 3.81
C VAL A 46 -5.46 14.79 4.62
N ASP A 47 -5.60 15.95 5.25
CA ASP A 47 -4.70 16.46 6.28
C ASP A 47 -4.54 15.42 7.39
N THR A 48 -3.65 14.45 7.19
CA THR A 48 -3.23 13.52 8.22
C THR A 48 -1.74 13.67 8.41
N VAL A 49 -1.43 14.63 9.30
CA VAL A 49 -0.33 14.66 10.25
C VAL A 49 0.77 13.61 10.05
N ASP A 50 1.94 14.15 9.75
CA ASP A 50 3.28 13.70 10.14
C ASP A 50 3.27 12.57 11.19
N VAL A 51 3.45 11.34 10.74
CA VAL A 51 3.97 10.27 11.58
C VAL A 51 5.09 9.59 10.81
N ALA A 52 6.31 9.84 11.26
CA ALA A 52 7.52 9.17 10.84
C ALA A 52 7.30 7.65 10.76
N GLN A 53 7.34 7.09 9.54
CA GLN A 53 7.51 5.65 9.36
C GLN A 53 8.59 5.33 8.34
N ALA A 54 9.53 4.53 8.82
CA ALA A 54 10.70 3.98 8.17
C ALA A 54 10.35 3.17 6.90
N PRO A 55 11.34 2.90 6.02
CA PRO A 55 11.09 2.41 4.67
C PRO A 55 10.69 0.94 4.69
N THR A 56 9.70 0.56 3.87
CA THR A 56 9.55 -0.83 3.42
C THR A 56 9.36 -0.87 1.91
N PRO A 57 10.06 -1.77 1.20
CA PRO A 57 10.20 -1.73 -0.26
C PRO A 57 8.95 -2.21 -1.01
N PRO A 58 8.86 -1.91 -2.32
CA PRO A 58 7.70 -2.21 -3.14
C PRO A 58 7.65 -3.70 -3.51
N GLY A 59 6.52 -4.33 -3.25
CA GLY A 59 6.22 -5.69 -3.68
C GLY A 59 4.79 -5.76 -4.18
N ALA A 60 4.59 -5.42 -5.45
CA ALA A 60 3.38 -5.76 -6.17
C ALA A 60 3.28 -7.28 -6.29
N GLY A 61 2.27 -7.85 -5.65
CA GLY A 61 1.87 -9.24 -5.75
C GLY A 61 0.67 -9.37 -4.82
N GLY A 62 -0.45 -9.90 -5.30
CA GLY A 62 -1.57 -10.21 -4.42
C GLY A 62 -0.99 -10.97 -3.23
N VAL A 63 -1.13 -10.42 -2.03
CA VAL A 63 -0.76 -11.13 -0.80
C VAL A 63 -1.56 -12.43 -0.83
N GLU A 64 -0.88 -13.50 -1.22
CA GLU A 64 -1.36 -14.87 -1.12
C GLU A 64 -1.37 -15.22 0.36
N ALA A 65 -2.40 -15.93 0.81
CA ALA A 65 -2.51 -16.28 2.21
C ALA A 65 -1.25 -17.05 2.63
N PRO A 66 -0.58 -16.68 3.73
CA PRO A 66 0.57 -17.42 4.20
C PRO A 66 0.16 -18.88 4.45
N PRO A 67 1.08 -19.85 4.34
CA PRO A 67 0.75 -21.26 4.52
C PRO A 67 0.09 -21.49 5.88
N ARG A 68 -0.92 -22.39 5.94
CA ARG A 68 -1.63 -22.71 7.20
C ARG A 68 -0.84 -23.63 8.14
N SER A 69 0.38 -24.04 7.82
CA SER A 69 1.33 -24.65 8.78
C SER A 69 2.73 -24.70 8.18
N GLY A 70 3.75 -24.64 9.04
CA GLY A 70 5.15 -24.78 8.63
C GLY A 70 6.04 -23.59 9.00
N LYS A 71 7.30 -23.67 8.57
CA LYS A 71 8.32 -22.64 8.80
C LYS A 71 8.01 -21.43 7.93
N GLY A 72 7.37 -20.42 8.53
CA GLY A 72 6.85 -19.23 7.83
C GLY A 72 5.36 -18.95 8.08
N SER A 73 4.67 -19.88 8.73
CA SER A 73 3.26 -19.74 9.11
C SER A 73 3.09 -19.08 10.48
N GLY A 74 4.02 -18.27 10.98
CA GLY A 74 3.92 -17.69 12.31
C GLY A 74 2.66 -16.82 12.48
N VAL A 75 2.19 -16.65 13.72
CA VAL A 75 1.08 -15.72 14.04
C VAL A 75 1.37 -14.31 13.51
N GLU A 76 2.64 -13.88 13.54
CA GLU A 76 3.08 -12.59 12.99
C GLU A 76 2.85 -12.48 11.47
N ALA A 77 3.06 -13.56 10.71
CA ALA A 77 2.84 -13.59 9.28
C ALA A 77 1.35 -13.46 8.95
N TRP A 78 0.50 -14.11 9.75
CA TRP A 78 -0.96 -14.02 9.64
C TRP A 78 -1.49 -12.65 10.06
N ARG A 79 -0.95 -12.03 11.12
CA ARG A 79 -1.32 -10.66 11.52
C ARG A 79 -0.93 -9.63 10.48
N SER A 80 0.28 -9.74 9.93
CA SER A 80 0.74 -8.87 8.84
C SER A 80 -0.14 -9.03 7.59
N PHE A 81 -0.66 -10.23 7.34
CA PHE A 81 -1.61 -10.47 6.26
C PHE A 81 -2.98 -9.86 6.55
N ALA A 82 -3.51 -10.04 7.77
CA ALA A 82 -4.78 -9.49 8.23
C ALA A 82 -4.80 -7.95 8.15
N ASP A 83 -3.78 -7.30 8.70
CA ASP A 83 -3.59 -5.84 8.68
C ASP A 83 -3.60 -5.29 7.25
N ARG A 84 -2.82 -5.90 6.34
CA ARG A 84 -2.78 -5.52 4.92
C ARG A 84 -4.12 -5.70 4.20
N LYS A 85 -4.97 -6.60 4.67
CA LYS A 85 -6.32 -6.83 4.14
C LYS A 85 -7.39 -6.00 4.85
N GLY A 86 -7.01 -5.22 5.88
CA GLY A 86 -7.94 -4.42 6.69
C GLY A 86 -8.78 -5.26 7.66
N VAL A 87 -8.29 -6.44 8.05
CA VAL A 87 -8.94 -7.29 9.06
C VAL A 87 -8.36 -6.96 10.43
N ASP A 88 -9.19 -6.40 11.29
CA ASP A 88 -8.84 -6.12 12.68
C ASP A 88 -8.77 -7.44 13.46
N VAL A 89 -7.58 -7.77 13.98
CA VAL A 89 -7.31 -8.99 14.74
C VAL A 89 -6.57 -8.65 16.02
N ASP A 90 -6.91 -9.33 17.11
CA ASP A 90 -6.29 -9.08 18.42
C ASP A 90 -4.78 -9.42 18.38
N GLN A 91 -3.96 -8.64 19.09
CA GLN A 91 -2.52 -8.87 19.22
C GLN A 91 -2.19 -10.04 20.15
N ASP A 92 -3.15 -10.48 20.96
CA ASP A 92 -3.07 -11.69 21.76
C ASP A 92 -3.81 -12.87 21.10
N ALA A 93 -4.52 -12.64 19.99
CA ALA A 93 -5.19 -13.70 19.22
C ALA A 93 -4.18 -14.75 18.76
N THR A 94 -4.53 -16.02 18.93
CA THR A 94 -3.68 -17.09 18.42
C THR A 94 -3.66 -17.05 16.90
N ARG A 95 -2.69 -17.73 16.32
CA ARG A 95 -2.61 -17.92 14.88
C ARG A 95 -3.93 -18.42 14.27
N GLU A 96 -4.60 -19.34 14.96
CA GLU A 96 -5.88 -19.94 14.52
C GLU A 96 -7.00 -18.89 14.54
N ASP A 97 -7.05 -18.06 15.59
CA ASP A 97 -8.00 -16.96 15.70
C ASP A 97 -7.81 -15.91 14.59
N VAL A 98 -6.56 -15.60 14.24
CA VAL A 98 -6.23 -14.66 13.14
C VAL A 98 -6.67 -15.22 11.78
N ILE A 99 -6.48 -16.52 11.55
CA ILE A 99 -6.93 -17.20 10.33
C ILE A 99 -8.46 -17.18 10.26
N ALA A 100 -9.14 -17.50 11.36
CA ALA A 100 -10.59 -17.50 11.45
C ALA A 100 -11.18 -16.09 11.18
N ALA A 101 -10.55 -15.03 11.70
CA ALA A 101 -10.92 -13.65 11.40
C ALA A 101 -10.72 -13.31 9.91
N CYS A 102 -9.63 -13.78 9.30
CA CYS A 102 -9.39 -13.62 7.87
C CYS A 102 -10.42 -14.38 7.01
N GLU A 103 -10.85 -15.57 7.41
CA GLU A 103 -11.92 -16.31 6.75
C GLU A 103 -13.29 -15.64 6.93
N ALA A 104 -13.58 -15.11 8.12
CA ALA A 104 -14.81 -14.38 8.40
C ALA A 104 -14.92 -13.09 7.58
N ALA A 105 -13.79 -12.42 7.35
CA ALA A 105 -13.68 -11.26 6.48
C ALA A 105 -13.69 -11.61 4.97
N GLY A 106 -13.66 -12.89 4.60
CA GLY A 106 -13.65 -13.34 3.21
C GLY A 106 -12.34 -13.04 2.47
N VAL A 107 -11.25 -12.79 3.21
CA VAL A 107 -9.93 -12.46 2.63
C VAL A 107 -9.06 -13.70 2.44
N VAL A 108 -9.49 -14.85 2.97
CA VAL A 108 -8.90 -16.18 2.80
C VAL A 108 -10.01 -17.14 2.38
N GLU A 109 -9.70 -18.06 1.48
CA GLU A 109 -10.62 -19.14 1.12
C GLU A 109 -10.88 -20.02 2.35
N ARG A 110 -12.16 -20.05 2.76
CA ARG A 110 -12.66 -21.02 3.73
C ARG A 110 -12.49 -22.40 3.08
N GLU A 111 -11.62 -23.24 3.63
CA GLU A 111 -11.61 -24.64 3.21
C GLU A 111 -12.88 -25.29 3.76
N GLU A 112 -13.72 -25.85 2.87
CA GLU A 112 -14.87 -26.67 3.21
C GLU A 112 -14.46 -28.10 3.60
#